data_AF-A0A3N5G363-F1
#
_entry.id   AF-A0A3N5G363-F1
#
_cell.length_a   1.000
_cell.length_b   1.000
_cell.length_c   1.000
_cell.angle_alpha   90.00
_cell.angle_beta   90.00
_cell.angle_gamma   90.00
#
_symmetry.space_group_name_H-M   'P 1'
#
loop_
_entity.id
_entity.type
_entity.pdbx_description
1 polymer ?
#
loop_
_entity_poly.entity_id
_entity_poly.type
_entity_poly.pdbx_seq_one_letter_code
_entity_poly.pdbx_strand_id
1 'polypeptide(L)'
;MKFDLLNTDGGARRGRLVFPRGVVETPAFMPVGTYGSVKAMTPEELTGLGAQIILGNTFHLMLRPGTEVVRAHGGLHGFMHWEGPILTDSGRFQVFSLATLRKITEDGVSFRSPVNGDPVTLTPERSMQVQRDLDSDIVMIFDECTPFPATHEEARRSMELSLRWAARSKAAHEGNDAALFGIVQGG
;
A
#
# COMPACT_ATOMS: atom_id res chain seq x y z
N MET A 1 -15.70 3.97 -2.11
CA MET A 1 -15.81 2.66 -1.45
C MET A 1 -16.86 2.72 -0.35
N LYS A 2 -17.69 1.68 -0.20
CA LYS A 2 -18.68 1.55 0.88
C LYS A 2 -18.42 0.25 1.64
N PHE A 3 -18.43 0.29 2.98
CA PHE A 3 -18.37 -0.89 3.83
C PHE A 3 -19.75 -1.19 4.42
N ASP A 4 -20.23 -2.42 4.22
CA ASP A 4 -21.48 -2.92 4.79
C ASP A 4 -21.19 -4.02 5.80
N LEU A 5 -21.63 -3.84 7.05
CA LEU A 5 -21.60 -4.89 8.08
C LEU A 5 -22.87 -5.74 7.94
N LEU A 6 -22.71 -7.02 7.63
CA LEU A 6 -23.81 -7.94 7.34
C LEU A 6 -24.22 -8.75 8.58
N ASN A 7 -23.24 -9.19 9.38
CA ASN A 7 -23.50 -9.95 10.59
C ASN A 7 -22.33 -9.83 11.59
N THR A 8 -22.59 -10.17 12.84
CA THR A 8 -21.59 -10.21 13.92
C THR A 8 -21.76 -11.47 14.76
N ASP A 9 -20.65 -12.01 15.25
CA ASP A 9 -20.63 -13.06 16.27
C ASP A 9 -19.48 -12.77 17.25
N GLY A 10 -19.81 -12.32 18.46
CA GLY A 10 -18.83 -11.77 19.39
C GLY A 10 -18.01 -10.62 18.75
N GLY A 11 -16.68 -10.79 18.69
CA GLY A 11 -15.78 -9.84 18.01
C GLY A 11 -15.65 -10.03 16.49
N ALA A 12 -16.17 -11.14 15.94
CA ALA A 12 -16.09 -11.45 14.52
C ALA A 12 -17.15 -10.66 13.73
N ARG A 13 -16.78 -10.24 12.51
CA ARG A 13 -17.61 -9.37 11.66
C ARG A 13 -17.65 -9.94 10.24
N ARG A 14 -18.84 -10.28 9.77
CA ARG A 14 -19.11 -10.56 8.36
C ARG A 14 -19.50 -9.27 7.69
N GLY A 15 -18.81 -8.90 6.63
CA GLY A 15 -19.09 -7.65 5.92
C GLY A 15 -18.72 -7.75 4.45
N ARG A 16 -18.88 -6.63 3.74
CA ARG A 16 -18.38 -6.48 2.38
C ARG A 16 -17.94 -5.05 2.10
N LEU A 17 -16.91 -4.92 1.28
CA LEU A 17 -16.44 -3.67 0.69
C LEU A 17 -16.93 -3.60 -0.76
N VAL A 18 -17.57 -2.51 -1.13
CA VAL A 18 -18.09 -2.27 -2.48
C VAL A 18 -17.26 -1.18 -3.15
N PHE A 19 -16.67 -1.54 -4.28
CA PHE A 19 -15.88 -0.68 -5.18
C PHE A 19 -16.54 -0.63 -6.56
N PRO A 20 -16.23 0.38 -7.39
CA PRO A 20 -16.64 0.36 -8.81
C PRO A 20 -16.17 -0.89 -9.55
N ARG A 21 -14.99 -1.42 -9.21
CA ARG A 21 -14.37 -2.61 -9.84
C ARG A 21 -14.81 -3.95 -9.24
N GLY A 22 -15.63 -3.98 -8.19
CA GLY A 22 -16.12 -5.23 -7.63
C GLY A 22 -16.45 -5.18 -6.14
N VAL A 23 -16.82 -6.34 -5.61
CA VAL A 23 -17.19 -6.54 -4.21
C VAL A 23 -16.18 -7.48 -3.54
N VAL A 24 -15.71 -7.09 -2.37
CA VAL A 24 -14.82 -7.90 -1.53
C VAL A 24 -15.57 -8.29 -0.26
N GLU A 25 -15.78 -9.57 -0.06
CA GLU A 25 -16.36 -10.12 1.15
C GLU A 25 -15.32 -10.17 2.28
N THR A 26 -15.70 -9.73 3.49
CA THR A 26 -14.80 -9.71 4.67
C THR A 26 -15.27 -10.73 5.72
N PRO A 27 -14.37 -11.47 6.40
CA PRO A 27 -12.91 -11.38 6.35
C PRO A 27 -12.32 -11.80 4.99
N ALA A 28 -11.29 -11.07 4.54
CA ALA A 28 -10.67 -11.25 3.23
C ALA A 28 -9.19 -11.60 3.39
N PHE A 29 -8.69 -12.48 2.52
CA PHE A 29 -7.26 -12.71 2.35
C PHE A 29 -6.82 -12.07 1.02
N MET A 30 -5.71 -11.34 1.04
CA MET A 30 -5.17 -10.65 -0.13
C MET A 30 -3.89 -11.34 -0.60
N PRO A 31 -3.89 -12.04 -1.75
CA PRO A 31 -2.67 -12.48 -2.40
C PRO A 31 -1.74 -11.30 -2.67
N VAL A 32 -0.44 -11.47 -2.40
CA VAL A 32 0.55 -10.39 -2.53
C VAL A 32 1.22 -10.44 -3.90
N GLY A 33 1.00 -9.38 -4.66
CA GLY A 33 1.65 -9.12 -5.94
C GLY A 33 2.91 -8.26 -5.78
N THR A 34 4.00 -8.70 -6.40
CA THR A 34 5.28 -7.96 -6.45
C THR A 34 5.71 -7.83 -7.91
N TYR A 35 6.11 -6.63 -8.35
CA TYR A 35 6.40 -6.35 -9.77
C TYR A 35 5.20 -6.60 -10.70
N GLY A 36 3.97 -6.32 -10.24
CA GLY A 36 2.78 -6.44 -11.08
C GLY A 36 2.35 -7.89 -11.35
N SER A 37 2.73 -8.84 -10.50
CA SER A 37 2.20 -10.21 -10.55
C SER A 37 2.20 -10.86 -9.18
N VAL A 38 1.22 -11.73 -8.93
CA VAL A 38 1.34 -12.75 -7.87
C VAL A 38 2.22 -13.86 -8.43
N LYS A 39 3.29 -14.21 -7.71
CA LYS A 39 4.32 -15.08 -8.26
C LYS A 39 3.75 -16.45 -8.62
N ALA A 40 4.12 -16.91 -9.83
CA ALA A 40 3.74 -18.21 -10.39
C ALA A 40 2.22 -18.41 -10.60
N MET A 41 1.45 -17.33 -10.69
CA MET A 41 0.01 -17.40 -10.94
C MET A 41 -0.43 -16.37 -11.97
N THR A 42 -1.38 -16.74 -12.84
CA THR A 42 -2.07 -15.78 -13.70
C THR A 42 -3.25 -15.13 -12.96
N PRO A 43 -3.72 -13.94 -13.40
CA PRO A 43 -4.93 -13.31 -12.85
C PRO A 43 -6.18 -14.22 -12.91
N GLU A 44 -6.30 -15.05 -13.94
CA GLU A 44 -7.40 -15.98 -14.12
C GLU A 44 -7.36 -17.11 -13.09
N GLU A 45 -6.17 -17.62 -12.75
CA GLU A 45 -6.00 -18.61 -11.68
C GLU A 45 -6.39 -18.02 -10.31
N LEU A 46 -5.99 -16.78 -10.03
CA LEU A 46 -6.38 -16.08 -8.80
C LEU A 46 -7.91 -15.92 -8.70
N THR A 47 -8.53 -15.54 -9.81
CA THR A 47 -9.99 -15.42 -9.91
C THR A 47 -10.66 -16.78 -9.70
N GLY A 48 -10.13 -17.84 -10.31
CA GLY A 48 -10.61 -19.22 -10.15
C GLY A 48 -10.49 -19.75 -8.71
N LEU A 49 -9.52 -19.25 -7.94
CA LEU A 49 -9.36 -19.54 -6.52
C LEU A 49 -10.27 -18.68 -5.61
N GLY A 50 -11.02 -17.74 -6.18
CA GLY A 50 -11.92 -16.86 -5.44
C GLY A 50 -11.26 -15.66 -4.79
N ALA A 51 -10.05 -15.25 -5.23
CA ALA A 51 -9.48 -13.98 -4.82
C ALA A 51 -10.37 -12.83 -5.32
N GLN A 52 -10.75 -11.93 -4.42
CA GLN A 52 -11.60 -10.77 -4.74
C GLN A 52 -10.82 -9.45 -4.72
N ILE A 53 -9.61 -9.47 -4.17
CA ILE A 53 -8.72 -8.33 -4.02
C ILE A 53 -7.29 -8.85 -3.90
N ILE A 54 -6.34 -8.07 -4.39
CA ILE A 54 -4.90 -8.36 -4.25
C ILE A 54 -4.19 -7.17 -3.61
N LEU A 55 -3.00 -7.44 -3.06
CA LEU A 55 -2.10 -6.40 -2.56
C LEU A 55 -0.97 -6.17 -3.58
N GLY A 56 -0.84 -4.95 -4.11
CA GLY A 56 0.26 -4.52 -4.94
C GLY A 56 1.38 -3.85 -4.14
N ASN A 57 2.63 -4.25 -4.38
CA ASN A 57 3.78 -3.64 -3.72
C ASN A 57 4.26 -2.37 -4.44
N THR A 58 4.01 -1.21 -3.83
CA THR A 58 4.34 0.12 -4.37
C THR A 58 5.84 0.31 -4.51
N PHE A 59 6.63 -0.17 -3.54
CA PHE A 59 8.08 0.00 -3.52
C PHE A 59 8.72 -0.64 -4.76
N HIS A 60 8.35 -1.86 -5.08
CA HIS A 60 8.91 -2.56 -6.22
C HIS A 60 8.46 -1.94 -7.54
N LEU A 61 7.16 -1.63 -7.67
CA LEU A 61 6.58 -1.07 -8.89
C LEU A 61 7.13 0.31 -9.24
N MET A 62 7.39 1.18 -8.25
CA MET A 62 7.95 2.50 -8.51
C MET A 62 9.40 2.46 -9.00
N LEU A 63 10.17 1.44 -8.60
CA LEU A 63 11.56 1.28 -8.99
C LEU A 63 11.69 0.55 -10.32
N ARG A 64 10.83 -0.45 -10.55
CA ARG A 64 10.78 -1.21 -11.79
C ARG A 64 9.38 -1.82 -11.96
N PRO A 65 8.69 -1.61 -13.08
CA PRO A 65 9.14 -0.89 -14.27
C PRO A 65 9.11 0.64 -14.14
N GLY A 66 8.63 1.19 -13.02
CA GLY A 66 8.37 2.61 -12.84
C GLY A 66 6.91 2.95 -13.16
N THR A 67 6.38 4.00 -12.52
CA THR A 67 4.96 4.35 -12.66
C THR A 67 4.60 4.85 -14.05
N GLU A 68 5.53 5.42 -14.80
CA GLU A 68 5.30 5.86 -16.19
C GLU A 68 4.90 4.71 -17.10
N VAL A 69 5.61 3.57 -17.00
CA VAL A 69 5.29 2.37 -17.77
C VAL A 69 3.93 1.82 -17.36
N VAL A 70 3.64 1.75 -16.05
CA VAL A 70 2.35 1.25 -15.55
C VAL A 70 1.20 2.14 -16.03
N ARG A 71 1.33 3.47 -15.94
CA ARG A 71 0.33 4.42 -16.46
C ARG A 71 0.09 4.27 -17.96
N ALA A 72 1.15 4.03 -18.73
CA ALA A 72 1.02 3.83 -20.18
C ALA A 72 0.17 2.59 -20.55
N HIS A 73 -0.03 1.65 -19.61
CA HIS A 73 -0.88 0.48 -19.76
C HIS A 73 -2.26 0.65 -19.09
N GLY A 74 -2.67 1.88 -18.76
CA GLY A 74 -3.96 2.15 -18.12
C GLY A 74 -3.98 1.86 -16.63
N GLY A 75 -2.84 2.00 -15.94
CA GLY A 75 -2.72 1.73 -14.50
C GLY A 75 -2.31 0.29 -14.20
N LEU A 76 -2.26 -0.07 -12.92
CA LEU A 76 -1.77 -1.38 -12.50
C LEU A 76 -2.71 -2.50 -12.96
N HIS A 77 -4.03 -2.28 -12.91
CA HIS A 77 -5.04 -3.22 -13.42
C HIS A 77 -4.75 -3.64 -14.86
N GLY A 78 -4.61 -2.67 -15.76
CA GLY A 78 -4.33 -2.93 -17.17
C GLY A 78 -2.93 -3.52 -17.39
N PHE A 79 -1.93 -3.07 -16.63
CA PHE A 79 -0.57 -3.60 -16.71
C PHE A 79 -0.50 -5.09 -16.33
N MET A 80 -1.28 -5.55 -15.35
CA MET A 80 -1.25 -6.92 -14.85
C MET A 80 -2.45 -7.79 -15.27
N HIS A 81 -3.38 -7.26 -16.05
CA HIS A 81 -4.62 -7.92 -16.44
C HIS A 81 -5.47 -8.40 -15.24
N TRP A 82 -5.57 -7.56 -14.20
CA TRP A 82 -6.41 -7.83 -13.03
C TRP A 82 -7.58 -6.84 -12.99
N GLU A 83 -8.80 -7.35 -13.09
CA GLU A 83 -10.03 -6.54 -13.14
C GLU A 83 -10.63 -6.24 -11.77
N GLY A 84 -10.19 -6.95 -10.72
CA GLY A 84 -10.71 -6.76 -9.36
C GLY A 84 -10.07 -5.59 -8.60
N PRO A 85 -10.55 -5.29 -7.39
CA PRO A 85 -9.91 -4.32 -6.50
C PRO A 85 -8.42 -4.60 -6.23
N ILE A 86 -7.62 -3.54 -6.09
CA ILE A 86 -6.22 -3.59 -5.66
C ILE A 86 -6.02 -2.69 -4.44
N LEU A 87 -5.38 -3.22 -3.41
CA LEU A 87 -4.78 -2.44 -2.33
C LEU A 87 -3.29 -2.25 -2.61
N THR A 88 -2.78 -1.02 -2.56
CA THR A 88 -1.33 -0.79 -2.60
C THR A 88 -0.78 -0.48 -1.22
N ASP A 89 0.36 -1.07 -0.87
CA ASP A 89 1.08 -0.67 0.35
C ASP A 89 1.74 0.71 0.16
N SER A 90 2.21 1.32 1.25
CA SER A 90 2.85 2.64 1.19
C SER A 90 4.30 2.59 0.68
N GLY A 91 4.86 1.38 0.53
CA GLY A 91 6.26 1.11 0.22
C GLY A 91 7.22 1.25 1.41
N ARG A 92 6.74 1.62 2.60
CA ARG A 92 7.61 1.88 3.75
C ARG A 92 8.26 0.63 4.32
N PHE A 93 7.50 -0.46 4.47
CA PHE A 93 8.01 -1.65 5.14
C PHE A 93 9.25 -2.23 4.42
N GLN A 94 9.30 -2.12 3.09
CA GLN A 94 10.46 -2.53 2.30
C GLN A 94 11.64 -1.58 2.47
N VAL A 95 11.40 -0.27 2.58
CA VAL A 95 12.45 0.67 2.99
C VAL A 95 12.95 0.32 4.40
N PHE A 96 12.07 -0.14 5.29
CA PHE A 96 12.46 -0.58 6.64
C PHE A 96 13.35 -1.82 6.65
N SER A 97 13.06 -2.81 5.83
CA SER A 97 13.87 -4.03 5.74
C SER A 97 15.26 -3.79 5.12
N LEU A 98 15.49 -2.67 4.41
CA LEU A 98 16.79 -2.24 3.87
C LEU A 98 17.68 -1.52 4.91
N ALA A 99 17.62 -1.95 6.17
CA ALA A 99 18.02 -1.24 7.39
C ALA A 99 19.36 -0.46 7.35
N THR A 100 20.36 -0.89 6.58
CA THR A 100 21.69 -0.24 6.50
C THR A 100 21.77 0.98 5.59
N LEU A 101 20.80 1.22 4.70
CA LEU A 101 20.92 2.22 3.63
C LEU A 101 19.89 3.35 3.68
N ARG A 102 19.21 3.55 4.82
CA ARG A 102 18.13 4.55 4.94
C ARG A 102 18.45 5.67 5.93
N LYS A 103 18.05 6.88 5.58
CA LYS A 103 18.03 8.05 6.47
C LYS A 103 16.59 8.52 6.62
N ILE A 104 16.07 8.46 7.86
CA ILE A 104 14.73 8.94 8.20
C ILE A 104 14.84 10.38 8.68
N THR A 105 13.95 11.23 8.16
CA THR A 105 13.82 12.65 8.51
C THR A 105 12.35 13.00 8.66
N GLU A 106 12.01 14.20 9.13
CA GLU A 106 10.61 14.65 9.18
C GLU A 106 9.96 14.68 7.78
N ASP A 107 10.73 14.96 6.73
CA ASP A 107 10.21 15.07 5.37
C ASP A 107 9.86 13.72 4.72
N GLY A 108 10.56 12.66 5.13
CA GLY A 108 10.43 11.32 4.56
C GLY A 108 11.70 10.49 4.75
N VAL A 109 11.92 9.54 3.84
CA VAL A 109 13.08 8.64 3.87
C VAL A 109 13.86 8.68 2.60
N SER A 110 15.17 8.81 2.74
CA SER A 110 16.11 8.64 1.63
C SER A 110 16.82 7.30 1.73
N PHE A 111 16.92 6.57 0.64
CA PHE A 111 17.60 5.28 0.55
C PHE A 111 18.25 5.10 -0.83
N ARG A 112 19.04 4.02 -0.99
CA ARG A 112 19.63 3.63 -2.28
C ARG A 112 18.75 2.56 -2.93
N SER A 113 18.38 2.77 -4.18
CA SER A 113 17.62 1.79 -4.97
C SER A 113 18.35 0.45 -4.99
N PRO A 114 17.71 -0.67 -4.58
CA PRO A 114 18.31 -2.00 -4.69
C PRO A 114 18.44 -2.48 -6.15
N VAL A 115 17.84 -1.77 -7.11
CA VAL A 115 17.88 -2.13 -8.53
C VAL A 115 19.16 -1.62 -9.19
N ASN A 116 19.58 -0.38 -8.89
CA ASN A 116 20.67 0.30 -9.59
C ASN A 116 21.56 1.20 -8.71
N GLY A 117 21.26 1.35 -7.42
CA GLY A 117 22.04 2.17 -6.48
C GLY A 117 21.73 3.67 -6.52
N ASP A 118 20.78 4.13 -7.32
CA ASP A 118 20.40 5.53 -7.37
C ASP A 118 19.81 6.00 -6.03
N PRO A 119 20.04 7.26 -5.63
CA PRO A 119 19.41 7.83 -4.45
C PRO A 119 17.91 8.02 -4.71
N VAL A 120 17.07 7.53 -3.81
CA VAL A 120 15.62 7.63 -3.87
C VAL A 120 15.11 8.26 -2.57
N THR A 121 14.24 9.25 -2.68
CA THR A 121 13.54 9.84 -1.54
C THR A 121 12.05 9.55 -1.65
N LEU A 122 11.51 8.94 -0.59
CA LEU A 122 10.09 8.64 -0.45
C LEU A 122 9.50 9.47 0.69
N THR A 123 8.59 10.38 0.34
CA THR A 123 7.82 11.22 1.25
C THR A 123 6.36 10.76 1.27
N PRO A 124 5.53 11.18 2.25
CA PRO A 124 4.08 11.00 2.20
C PRO A 124 3.46 11.38 0.86
N GLU A 125 3.80 12.55 0.33
CA GLU A 125 3.26 13.07 -0.94
C GLU A 125 3.69 12.21 -2.12
N ARG A 126 4.97 11.80 -2.16
CA ARG A 126 5.47 10.92 -3.22
C ARG A 126 4.82 9.55 -3.17
N SER A 127 4.60 8.99 -1.96
CA SER A 127 3.90 7.72 -1.80
C SER A 127 2.46 7.80 -2.32
N MET A 128 1.73 8.88 -2.00
CA MET A 128 0.37 9.11 -2.53
C MET A 128 0.37 9.26 -4.05
N GLN A 129 1.32 10.02 -4.62
CA GLN A 129 1.44 10.19 -6.06
C GLN A 129 1.71 8.86 -6.78
N VAL A 130 2.62 8.03 -6.24
CA VAL A 130 2.92 6.73 -6.83
C VAL A 130 1.69 5.83 -6.78
N GLN A 131 1.01 5.72 -5.63
CA GLN A 131 -0.19 4.88 -5.52
C GLN A 131 -1.33 5.37 -6.44
N ARG A 132 -1.44 6.69 -6.64
CA ARG A 132 -2.35 7.29 -7.63
C ARG A 132 -1.97 6.91 -9.07
N ASP A 133 -0.68 6.98 -9.41
CA ASP A 133 -0.20 6.57 -10.74
C ASP A 133 -0.40 5.06 -11.00
N LEU A 134 -0.41 4.25 -9.94
CA LEU A 134 -0.71 2.82 -10.01
C LEU A 134 -2.22 2.52 -10.14
N ASP A 135 -3.09 3.52 -9.96
CA ASP A 135 -4.56 3.39 -10.04
C ASP A 135 -5.14 2.37 -9.04
N SER A 136 -4.66 2.34 -7.78
CA SER A 136 -5.19 1.40 -6.78
C SER A 136 -6.55 1.83 -6.19
N ASP A 137 -7.36 0.86 -5.79
CA ASP A 137 -8.68 1.08 -5.18
C ASP A 137 -8.60 1.41 -3.68
N ILE A 138 -7.57 0.89 -3.01
CA ILE A 138 -7.21 1.22 -1.63
C ILE A 138 -5.74 1.64 -1.57
N VAL A 139 -5.52 2.83 -1.02
CA VAL A 139 -4.21 3.46 -0.82
C VAL A 139 -3.90 3.42 0.68
N MET A 140 -2.69 3.02 1.04
CA MET A 140 -2.21 3.06 2.43
C MET A 140 -1.42 4.34 2.68
N ILE A 141 -1.72 5.05 3.78
CA ILE A 141 -0.91 6.22 4.19
C ILE A 141 0.57 5.85 4.32
N PHE A 142 1.45 6.83 4.14
CA PHE A 142 2.85 6.65 4.48
C PHE A 142 3.04 6.76 6.00
N ASP A 143 3.74 5.79 6.59
CA ASP A 143 3.93 5.66 8.03
C ASP A 143 5.41 5.41 8.38
N GLU A 144 5.70 5.34 9.68
CA GLU A 144 7.00 4.99 10.24
C GLU A 144 6.84 3.67 11.00
N CYS A 145 7.51 2.62 10.52
CA CYS A 145 7.44 1.32 11.17
C CYS A 145 8.32 1.32 12.42
N THR A 146 7.69 1.38 13.59
CA THR A 146 8.35 1.27 14.89
C THR A 146 9.15 -0.04 14.96
N PRO A 147 10.45 -0.02 15.32
CA PRO A 147 11.22 -1.24 15.49
C PRO A 147 10.67 -2.11 16.63
N PHE A 148 10.89 -3.42 16.57
CA PHE A 148 10.55 -4.34 17.66
C PHE A 148 11.75 -5.24 18.00
N PRO A 149 12.18 -5.32 19.27
CA PRO A 149 11.67 -4.58 20.42
C PRO A 149 12.02 -3.08 20.37
N ALA A 150 11.23 -2.24 21.05
CA ALA A 150 11.49 -0.80 21.22
C ALA A 150 11.15 -0.36 22.65
N THR A 151 11.82 0.69 23.11
CA THR A 151 11.42 1.40 24.34
C THR A 151 10.11 2.16 24.10
N HIS A 152 9.38 2.44 25.18
CA HIS A 152 8.18 3.28 25.10
C HIS A 152 8.45 4.65 24.46
N GLU A 153 9.60 5.27 24.74
CA GLU A 153 9.96 6.56 24.15
C GLU A 153 10.20 6.46 22.64
N GLU A 154 10.88 5.40 22.18
CA GLU A 154 11.09 5.14 20.75
C GLU A 154 9.77 4.87 20.03
N ALA A 155 8.91 4.05 20.61
CA ALA A 155 7.58 3.75 20.08
C ALA A 155 6.70 5.00 19.98
N ARG A 156 6.67 5.83 21.04
CA ARG A 156 5.95 7.11 21.03
C ARG A 156 6.46 8.03 19.93
N ARG A 157 7.78 8.22 19.81
CA ARG A 157 8.37 9.12 18.80
C ARG A 157 8.06 8.66 17.37
N SER A 158 8.14 7.35 17.13
CA SER A 158 7.81 6.70 15.85
C SER A 158 6.33 6.87 15.49
N MET A 159 5.43 6.62 16.46
CA MET A 159 3.98 6.79 16.29
C MET A 159 3.62 8.27 16.02
N GLU A 160 4.20 9.21 16.75
CA GLU A 160 3.95 10.65 16.54
C GLU A 160 4.41 11.13 15.15
N LEU A 161 5.53 10.60 14.64
CA LEU A 161 5.97 10.86 13.27
C LEU A 161 4.99 10.26 12.26
N SER A 162 4.52 9.02 12.49
CA SER A 162 3.50 8.38 11.66
C SER A 162 2.20 9.18 11.60
N LEU A 163 1.75 9.79 12.71
CA LEU A 163 0.57 10.65 12.72
C LEU A 163 0.76 11.92 11.86
N ARG A 164 1.93 12.56 11.91
CA ARG A 164 2.23 13.73 11.06
C ARG A 164 2.28 13.35 9.59
N TRP A 165 2.86 12.20 9.26
CA TRP A 165 2.84 11.66 7.90
C TRP A 165 1.47 11.20 7.43
N ALA A 166 0.61 10.70 8.33
CA ALA A 166 -0.78 10.39 8.03
C ALA A 166 -1.55 11.64 7.60
N ALA A 167 -1.36 12.75 8.32
CA ALA A 167 -1.98 14.04 7.98
C ALA A 167 -1.53 14.55 6.60
N ARG A 168 -0.22 14.46 6.31
CA ARG A 168 0.34 14.82 4.99
C ARG A 168 -0.14 13.90 3.88
N SER A 169 -0.20 12.59 4.13
CA SER A 169 -0.75 11.60 3.18
C SER A 169 -2.20 11.90 2.86
N LYS A 170 -3.02 12.21 3.88
CA LYS A 170 -4.43 12.58 3.70
C LYS A 170 -4.59 13.83 2.85
N ALA A 171 -3.76 14.86 3.07
CA ALA A 171 -3.78 16.07 2.25
C ALA A 171 -3.36 15.79 0.79
N ALA A 172 -2.30 15.01 0.58
CA ALA A 172 -1.83 14.65 -0.75
C ALA A 172 -2.76 13.69 -1.51
N HIS A 173 -3.64 12.96 -0.79
CA HIS A 173 -4.68 12.11 -1.38
C HIS A 173 -5.91 12.89 -1.87
N GLU A 174 -6.00 14.19 -1.58
CA GLU A 174 -7.16 15.00 -1.97
C GLU A 174 -7.45 14.90 -3.49
N GLY A 175 -8.74 14.75 -3.81
CA GLY A 175 -9.23 14.57 -5.18
C GLY A 175 -8.94 13.20 -5.80
N ASN A 176 -8.47 12.20 -5.04
CA ASN A 176 -8.38 10.80 -5.48
C ASN A 176 -9.60 10.00 -5.00
N ASP A 177 -10.24 9.26 -5.90
CA ASP A 177 -11.46 8.49 -5.62
C ASP A 177 -11.18 7.18 -4.84
N ALA A 178 -9.93 6.74 -4.82
CA ALA A 178 -9.51 5.57 -4.08
C ALA A 178 -9.73 5.74 -2.57
N ALA A 179 -9.99 4.64 -1.87
CA ALA A 179 -10.09 4.68 -0.41
C ALA A 179 -8.70 4.91 0.20
N LEU A 180 -8.61 5.75 1.24
CA LEU A 180 -7.36 5.95 1.99
C LEU A 180 -7.46 5.28 3.36
N PHE A 181 -6.57 4.32 3.62
CA PHE A 181 -6.50 3.61 4.89
C PHE A 181 -5.39 4.16 5.77
N GLY A 182 -5.72 4.38 7.05
CA GLY A 182 -4.75 4.73 8.09
C GLY A 182 -4.00 3.49 8.59
N ILE A 183 -2.80 3.71 9.12
CA ILE A 183 -1.99 2.69 9.79
C ILE A 183 -1.84 3.12 11.25
N VAL A 184 -2.38 2.31 12.16
CA VAL A 184 -2.23 2.53 13.59
C VAL A 184 -0.88 1.97 14.03
N GLN A 185 -0.04 2.83 14.59
CA GLN A 185 1.24 2.48 15.21
C GLN A 185 1.15 2.61 16.73
N GLY A 186 2.19 2.20 17.47
CA GLY A 186 2.22 2.34 18.93
C GLY A 186 3.14 1.37 19.67
N GLY A 187 3.66 0.35 18.99
CA GLY A 187 4.42 -0.74 19.61
C GLY A 187 3.54 -1.79 20.27
#